data_AF-A0A517Y661-F1
#
_entry.id   AF-A0A517Y661-F1
#
_cell.length_a   1.000
_cell.length_b   1.000
_cell.length_c   1.000
_cell.angle_alpha   90.00
_cell.angle_beta   90.00
_cell.angle_gamma   90.00
#
_symmetry.space_group_name_H-M   'P 1'
#
loop_
_entity.id
_entity.type
_entity.pdbx_description
1 polymer ?
#
loop_
_entity_poly.entity_id
_entity_poly.type
_entity_poly.pdbx_seq_one_letter_code
_entity_poly.pdbx_strand_id
1 'polypeptide(L)'
;MKRFKSITLARRQAILLSLAAGGAVLGAWIAIPAEGQAPQPAISRNTPSLAALLQVADGEADASPALQRAIDQSAGAIVLPPGTYLLKKTLVVDLARVGFTSLDGQGVATLKMVGDGPALKFVGTHGGTAAPESVKPGVWQKERAPLVRDLEIIGPKVPDEQTAADGIEADGTMQLTLRGVVIRHVRHAVHLVNRNRNVLIDGCHLYENSGIGVYYDHVNLHQSNISACHISYCRQGGIVNRGGDVRNIHISGCDIEANMPEGEGTAANILLDSTGGSVAEVAIVGCTIQHSMKCANGANIRVLGKATWKRMGKETFEQCGHITIADNVLSDVQTNIELREARGVTITGNTFWQGYKHNLDLENCTQLVIGNNAMERNPLYGYTSEANNTVVLKNCTDCTITALHLHHTLGGKCGLLLEDCRRINLTNSTLLDCQPVAIMLHNVTDSRISDCLIRDDLKPESRAPALVVTGGKGNMVVDNRLVGQVSLDDPKNHHVEGNYTK
;
A
#
# COMPACT_ATOMS: atom_id res chain seq x y z
N MET A 1 -61.95 -19.51 -16.21
CA MET A 1 -63.01 -18.59 -15.71
C MET A 1 -62.34 -17.38 -15.07
N LYS A 2 -62.71 -16.18 -15.55
CA LYS A 2 -62.65 -14.79 -15.02
C LYS A 2 -61.78 -14.51 -13.78
N ARG A 3 -61.08 -13.39 -13.60
CA ARG A 3 -60.75 -12.12 -14.30
C ARG A 3 -59.71 -11.48 -13.34
N PHE A 4 -58.64 -10.82 -13.79
CA PHE A 4 -58.55 -9.35 -13.77
C PHE A 4 -57.40 -8.89 -14.67
N LYS A 5 -57.63 -7.77 -15.37
CA LYS A 5 -56.89 -7.25 -16.53
C LYS A 5 -55.94 -6.09 -16.17
N SER A 6 -54.82 -6.09 -16.90
CA SER A 6 -54.02 -4.99 -17.50
C SER A 6 -54.01 -3.57 -16.93
N ILE A 7 -52.81 -3.03 -16.76
CA ILE A 7 -52.50 -1.61 -16.99
C ILE A 7 -51.25 -1.52 -17.89
N THR A 8 -51.37 -0.68 -18.90
CA THR A 8 -50.57 -0.63 -20.13
C THR A 8 -49.46 0.41 -20.06
N LEU A 9 -48.37 0.10 -20.77
CA LEU A 9 -47.38 0.99 -21.39
C LEU A 9 -47.95 2.36 -21.83
N ALA A 10 -47.26 3.46 -21.50
CA ALA A 10 -46.90 4.59 -22.39
C ALA A 10 -46.64 5.89 -21.61
N ARG A 11 -45.45 6.50 -21.80
CA ARG A 11 -45.25 7.94 -22.05
C ARG A 11 -43.76 8.27 -22.22
N ARG A 12 -43.32 8.26 -23.49
CA ARG A 12 -42.16 9.02 -23.99
C ARG A 12 -42.70 10.24 -24.75
N GLN A 13 -42.00 11.36 -24.61
CA GLN A 13 -42.01 12.56 -25.47
C GLN A 13 -43.30 13.38 -25.58
N ALA A 14 -43.24 14.62 -25.10
CA ALA A 14 -43.57 15.88 -25.82
C ALA A 14 -43.78 16.99 -24.78
N ILE A 15 -43.10 18.13 -24.96
CA ILE A 15 -43.67 19.50 -24.89
C ILE A 15 -42.57 20.44 -25.40
N LEU A 16 -42.80 20.97 -26.60
CA LEU A 16 -42.09 22.07 -27.22
C LEU A 16 -43.17 22.95 -27.86
N LEU A 17 -43.06 24.26 -27.64
CA LEU A 17 -43.80 25.39 -28.23
C LEU A 17 -45.27 25.61 -27.82
N SER A 18 -45.49 26.75 -27.15
CA SER A 18 -46.47 27.74 -27.61
C SER A 18 -46.17 29.16 -27.12
N LEU A 19 -45.77 29.99 -28.09
CA LEU A 19 -46.01 31.41 -28.34
C LEU A 19 -45.78 32.52 -27.29
N ALA A 20 -45.07 33.51 -27.82
CA ALA A 20 -44.89 34.89 -27.39
C ALA A 20 -46.17 35.74 -27.42
N ALA A 21 -46.24 36.71 -26.51
CA ALA A 21 -46.46 38.13 -26.83
C ALA A 21 -46.41 39.00 -25.55
N GLY A 22 -45.66 40.10 -25.61
CA GLY A 22 -45.99 41.33 -24.87
C GLY A 22 -44.91 41.89 -23.94
N GLY A 23 -44.36 43.04 -24.33
CA GLY A 23 -43.95 44.06 -23.37
C GLY A 23 -42.47 44.41 -23.33
N ALA A 24 -42.05 45.31 -24.23
CA ALA A 24 -40.79 46.04 -24.11
C ALA A 24 -40.81 46.93 -22.86
N VAL A 25 -39.79 46.81 -22.02
CA VAL A 25 -39.37 47.86 -21.08
C VAL A 25 -37.87 48.07 -21.27
N LEU A 26 -37.52 49.18 -21.93
CA LEU A 26 -36.19 49.75 -21.87
C LEU A 26 -35.94 50.22 -20.43
N GLY A 27 -34.88 49.72 -19.81
CA GLY A 27 -34.36 50.21 -18.53
C GLY A 27 -32.83 50.25 -18.60
N ALA A 28 -32.30 51.47 -18.49
CA ALA A 28 -30.90 51.81 -18.69
C ALA A 28 -29.93 51.01 -17.81
N TRP A 29 -28.85 50.53 -18.41
CA TRP A 29 -27.66 50.05 -17.71
C TRP A 29 -26.91 51.26 -17.17
N ILE A 30 -26.91 51.45 -15.85
CA ILE A 30 -26.00 52.36 -15.18
C ILE A 30 -24.64 51.64 -15.12
N ALA A 31 -23.67 52.14 -15.86
CA ALA A 31 -22.28 51.75 -15.73
C ALA A 31 -21.76 52.20 -14.36
N ILE A 32 -21.47 51.24 -13.49
CA ILE A 32 -20.68 51.49 -12.28
C ILE A 32 -19.21 51.58 -12.74
N PRO A 33 -18.52 52.71 -12.55
CA PRO A 33 -17.12 52.79 -12.90
C PRO A 33 -16.31 51.86 -11.99
N ALA A 34 -15.48 51.03 -12.60
CA ALA A 34 -14.49 50.24 -11.89
C ALA A 34 -13.57 51.19 -11.11
N GLU A 35 -13.63 51.14 -9.77
CA GLU A 35 -12.62 51.77 -8.94
C GLU A 35 -11.27 51.18 -9.32
N GLY A 36 -10.38 52.06 -9.77
CA GLY A 36 -9.03 51.71 -10.16
C GLY A 36 -8.30 51.05 -9.00
N GLN A 37 -8.03 49.76 -9.13
CA GLN A 37 -6.94 49.14 -8.38
C GLN A 37 -5.67 49.90 -8.74
N ALA A 38 -5.11 50.60 -7.74
CA ALA A 38 -3.76 51.13 -7.83
C ALA A 38 -2.83 49.99 -8.32
N PRO A 39 -1.95 50.24 -9.30
CA PRO A 39 -1.01 49.21 -9.73
C PRO A 39 -0.21 48.77 -8.52
N GLN A 40 -0.37 47.51 -8.12
CA GLN A 40 0.56 46.91 -7.16
C GLN A 40 1.96 47.09 -7.75
N PRO A 41 2.95 47.53 -6.95
CA PRO A 41 4.30 47.69 -7.45
C PRO A 41 4.73 46.35 -8.04
N ALA A 42 5.11 46.35 -9.31
CA ALA A 42 5.71 45.21 -9.96
C ALA A 42 6.92 44.82 -9.12
N ILE A 43 6.80 43.77 -8.31
CA ILE A 43 7.95 43.15 -7.68
C ILE A 43 8.81 42.70 -8.85
N SER A 44 9.94 43.38 -9.04
CA SER A 44 11.03 42.92 -9.89
C SER A 44 11.46 41.56 -9.35
N ARG A 45 10.81 40.50 -9.84
CA ARG A 45 11.15 39.10 -9.55
C ARG A 45 12.41 38.78 -10.34
N ASN A 46 13.56 39.24 -9.84
CA ASN A 46 14.84 38.71 -10.26
C ASN A 46 14.95 37.29 -9.70
N THR A 47 14.33 36.32 -10.37
CA THR A 47 14.67 34.90 -10.19
C THR A 47 16.20 34.79 -10.27
N PRO A 48 16.86 34.01 -9.37
CA PRO A 48 18.31 33.89 -9.42
C PRO A 48 18.73 33.57 -10.83
N SER A 49 19.67 34.34 -11.36
CA SER A 49 20.14 34.11 -12.72
C SER A 49 20.67 32.68 -12.81
N LEU A 50 20.54 32.07 -13.99
CA LEU A 50 21.16 30.78 -14.29
C LEU A 50 22.63 30.73 -13.80
N ALA A 51 23.36 31.84 -13.97
CA ALA A 51 24.72 32.00 -13.48
C ALA A 51 24.84 31.89 -11.95
N ALA A 52 23.91 32.45 -11.18
CA ALA A 52 23.91 32.35 -9.71
C ALA A 52 23.65 30.92 -9.22
N LEU A 53 22.79 30.15 -9.91
CA LEU A 53 22.58 28.74 -9.58
C LEU A 53 23.80 27.88 -9.96
N LEU A 54 24.42 28.14 -11.11
CA LEU A 54 25.63 27.43 -11.52
C LEU A 54 26.81 27.65 -10.56
N GLN A 55 26.92 28.85 -9.96
CA GLN A 55 27.96 29.17 -8.98
C GLN A 55 27.88 28.35 -7.68
N VAL A 56 26.71 27.81 -7.35
CA VAL A 56 26.49 27.01 -6.12
C VAL A 56 26.20 25.53 -6.42
N ALA A 57 26.39 25.11 -7.67
CA ALA A 57 26.18 23.74 -8.14
C ALA A 57 27.46 22.89 -8.08
N ASP A 58 28.39 23.24 -7.17
CA ASP A 58 29.73 22.64 -7.03
C ASP A 58 29.78 21.48 -6.01
N GLY A 59 28.74 21.30 -5.20
CA GLY A 59 28.67 20.31 -4.13
C GLY A 59 29.45 20.67 -2.85
N GLU A 60 30.01 21.88 -2.79
CA GLU A 60 30.88 22.38 -1.71
C GLU A 60 30.30 23.63 -1.04
N ALA A 61 29.93 24.64 -1.83
CA ALA A 61 29.31 25.85 -1.34
C ALA A 61 27.89 25.57 -0.84
N ASP A 62 27.50 26.17 0.28
CA ASP A 62 26.12 26.04 0.79
C ASP A 62 25.13 26.69 -0.18
N ALA A 63 24.43 25.85 -0.94
CA ALA A 63 23.46 26.25 -1.95
C ALA A 63 22.10 26.59 -1.35
N SER A 64 21.83 26.25 -0.07
CA SER A 64 20.53 26.46 0.57
C SER A 64 20.02 27.91 0.41
N PRO A 65 20.80 28.98 0.65
CA PRO A 65 20.31 30.34 0.50
C PRO A 65 19.97 30.73 -0.94
N ALA A 66 20.72 30.24 -1.92
CA ALA A 66 20.50 30.56 -3.33
C ALA A 66 19.26 29.84 -3.88
N LEU A 67 19.10 28.55 -3.54
CA LEU A 67 17.93 27.77 -3.92
C LEU A 67 16.67 28.24 -3.20
N GLN A 68 16.76 28.60 -1.91
CA GLN A 68 15.61 29.17 -1.20
C GLN A 68 15.15 30.48 -1.83
N ARG A 69 16.08 31.37 -2.24
CA ARG A 69 15.72 32.57 -2.99
C ARG A 69 15.04 32.24 -4.33
N ALA A 70 15.51 31.20 -5.03
CA ALA A 70 14.86 30.74 -6.26
C ALA A 70 13.41 30.33 -6.02
N ILE A 71 13.15 29.59 -4.93
CA ILE A 71 11.81 29.19 -4.51
C ILE A 71 10.96 30.42 -4.15
N ASP A 72 11.49 31.32 -3.31
CA ASP A 72 10.75 32.48 -2.80
C ASP A 72 10.38 33.49 -3.89
N GLN A 73 11.18 33.56 -4.96
CA GLN A 73 10.98 34.48 -6.08
C GLN A 73 10.27 33.82 -7.27
N SER A 74 10.20 32.48 -7.32
CA SER A 74 9.52 31.76 -8.38
C SER A 74 8.02 32.02 -8.33
N ALA A 75 7.41 32.08 -9.49
CA ALA A 75 5.95 32.08 -9.67
C ALA A 75 5.49 30.82 -10.44
N GLY A 76 6.31 29.77 -10.42
CA GLY A 76 6.15 28.63 -11.32
C GLY A 76 7.30 27.62 -11.25
N ALA A 77 7.75 27.20 -12.42
CA ALA A 77 8.77 26.17 -12.58
C ALA A 77 10.19 26.67 -12.27
N ILE A 78 10.94 25.85 -11.53
CA ILE A 78 12.34 26.03 -11.20
C ILE A 78 13.09 24.88 -11.86
N VAL A 79 13.89 25.20 -12.88
CA VAL A 79 14.76 24.24 -13.54
C VAL A 79 16.15 24.37 -12.94
N LEU A 80 16.64 23.29 -12.32
CA LEU A 80 17.97 23.23 -11.75
C LEU A 80 18.97 22.87 -12.85
N PRO A 81 20.01 23.69 -13.07
CA PRO A 81 21.11 23.34 -13.93
C PRO A 81 21.83 22.06 -13.48
N PRO A 82 22.62 21.43 -14.37
CA PRO A 82 23.47 20.31 -13.98
C PRO A 82 24.42 20.69 -12.84
N GLY A 83 24.56 19.79 -11.87
CA GLY A 83 25.52 19.93 -10.78
C GLY A 83 24.98 19.43 -9.44
N THR A 84 25.80 19.58 -8.40
CA THR A 84 25.47 19.16 -7.04
C THR A 84 25.25 20.38 -6.16
N TYR A 85 24.14 20.43 -5.46
CA TYR A 85 23.77 21.54 -4.58
C TYR A 85 23.87 21.05 -3.13
N LEU A 86 24.91 21.50 -2.40
CA LEU A 86 25.03 21.18 -0.99
C LEU A 86 23.97 21.95 -0.19
N LEU A 87 23.12 21.23 0.54
CA LEU A 87 22.10 21.80 1.41
C LEU A 87 22.48 21.61 2.87
N LYS A 88 22.71 22.71 3.58
CA LYS A 88 22.88 22.70 5.05
C LYS A 88 21.57 22.96 5.79
N LYS A 89 20.51 23.34 5.06
CA LYS A 89 19.18 23.64 5.57
C LYS A 89 18.11 23.18 4.59
N THR A 90 16.96 22.76 5.14
CA THR A 90 15.73 22.49 4.41
C THR A 90 15.34 23.64 3.49
N LEU A 91 14.96 23.32 2.25
CA LEU A 91 14.29 24.24 1.35
C LEU A 91 12.79 24.15 1.57
N VAL A 92 12.17 25.27 1.96
CA VAL A 92 10.74 25.34 2.28
C VAL A 92 9.98 25.90 1.08
N VAL A 93 9.04 25.12 0.56
CA VAL A 93 8.08 25.52 -0.47
C VAL A 93 6.74 25.80 0.22
N ASP A 94 6.57 27.04 0.68
CA ASP A 94 5.31 27.55 1.24
C ASP A 94 4.36 27.92 0.10
N LEU A 95 3.44 27.01 -0.24
CA LEU A 95 2.57 27.11 -1.41
C LEU A 95 1.60 28.30 -1.30
N ALA A 96 1.21 28.71 -0.10
CA ALA A 96 0.38 29.91 0.10
C ALA A 96 1.12 31.18 -0.30
N ARG A 97 2.44 31.20 -0.05
CA ARG A 97 3.34 32.32 -0.38
C ARG A 97 3.78 32.30 -1.84
N VAL A 98 4.27 31.16 -2.33
CA VAL A 98 4.95 31.07 -3.64
C VAL A 98 4.01 30.66 -4.79
N GLY A 99 2.86 30.06 -4.46
CA GLY A 99 1.91 29.57 -5.46
C GLY A 99 2.41 28.31 -6.18
N PHE A 100 1.96 28.12 -7.42
CA PHE A 100 2.21 26.88 -8.17
C PHE A 100 3.71 26.71 -8.35
N THR A 101 4.25 25.59 -7.87
CA THR A 101 5.70 25.38 -7.85
C THR A 101 6.05 24.01 -8.39
N SER A 102 7.03 23.97 -9.29
CA SER A 102 7.66 22.72 -9.73
C SER A 102 9.17 22.84 -9.67
N LEU A 103 9.85 21.76 -9.27
CA LEU A 103 11.30 21.63 -9.29
C LEU A 103 11.68 20.52 -10.27
N ASP A 104 12.54 20.84 -11.22
CA ASP A 104 12.97 19.95 -12.30
C ASP A 104 14.50 19.90 -12.36
N GLY A 105 15.08 18.72 -12.15
CA GLY A 105 16.54 18.52 -12.26
C GLY A 105 17.01 18.00 -13.61
N GLN A 106 16.12 17.76 -14.56
CA GLN A 106 16.41 17.26 -15.91
C GLN A 106 17.30 16.00 -15.95
N GLY A 107 17.26 15.18 -14.90
CA GLY A 107 18.02 13.96 -14.70
C GLY A 107 19.47 14.17 -14.24
N VAL A 108 19.92 15.40 -14.04
CA VAL A 108 21.36 15.74 -13.85
C VAL A 108 21.65 16.65 -12.66
N ALA A 109 20.62 17.09 -11.93
CA ALA A 109 20.78 17.86 -10.70
C ALA A 109 20.71 16.96 -9.47
N THR A 110 21.63 17.16 -8.52
CA THR A 110 21.65 16.48 -7.22
C THR A 110 21.50 17.49 -6.08
N LEU A 111 20.55 17.26 -5.18
CA LEU A 111 20.44 17.93 -3.89
C LEU A 111 21.14 17.10 -2.82
N LYS A 112 22.30 17.58 -2.33
CA LYS A 112 23.08 16.90 -1.29
C LYS A 112 22.72 17.47 0.09
N MET A 113 21.76 16.85 0.77
CA MET A 113 21.28 17.29 2.08
C MET A 113 22.18 16.78 3.19
N VAL A 114 22.92 17.67 3.84
CA VAL A 114 23.76 17.34 5.02
C VAL A 114 23.24 17.95 6.31
N GLY A 115 22.25 18.83 6.22
CA GLY A 115 21.57 19.40 7.39
C GLY A 115 20.52 18.46 7.98
N ASP A 116 19.99 18.84 9.14
CA ASP A 116 18.87 18.16 9.76
C ASP A 116 17.56 18.45 9.02
N GLY A 117 16.70 17.44 8.92
CA GLY A 117 15.37 17.54 8.31
C GLY A 117 15.37 17.29 6.79
N PRO A 118 14.23 17.52 6.13
CA PRO A 118 14.06 17.20 4.71
C PRO A 118 14.84 18.15 3.82
N ALA A 119 15.37 17.66 2.69
CA ALA A 119 15.91 18.49 1.63
C ALA A 119 14.85 19.46 1.09
N LEU A 120 13.64 18.95 0.85
CA LEU A 120 12.48 19.72 0.38
C LEU A 120 11.30 19.55 1.34
N LYS A 121 10.74 20.66 1.84
CA LYS A 121 9.52 20.66 2.64
C LYS A 121 8.41 21.44 1.94
N PHE A 122 7.36 20.74 1.52
CA PHE A 122 6.16 21.36 0.96
C PHE A 122 5.16 21.64 2.07
N VAL A 123 4.72 22.90 2.15
CA VAL A 123 3.70 23.37 3.10
C VAL A 123 2.55 23.98 2.31
N GLY A 124 1.41 23.32 2.34
CA GLY A 124 0.15 23.80 1.76
C GLY A 124 -0.91 24.10 2.82
N THR A 125 -2.03 24.64 2.39
CA THR A 125 -3.15 25.04 3.25
C THR A 125 -4.37 24.14 3.11
N HIS A 126 -4.24 23.00 2.39
CA HIS A 126 -5.33 22.07 2.24
C HIS A 126 -5.70 21.44 3.60
N GLY A 127 -6.83 21.87 4.15
CA GLY A 127 -7.42 21.38 5.40
C GLY A 127 -8.73 20.60 5.22
N GLY A 128 -9.16 20.39 3.97
CA GLY A 128 -10.47 19.81 3.63
C GLY A 128 -10.49 18.28 3.60
N THR A 129 -11.58 17.73 3.04
CA THR A 129 -11.74 16.30 2.74
C THR A 129 -11.34 16.03 1.28
N ALA A 130 -11.60 14.80 0.80
CA ALA A 130 -11.46 14.49 -0.63
C ALA A 130 -12.57 15.10 -1.51
N ALA A 131 -13.64 15.63 -0.90
CA ALA A 131 -14.77 16.18 -1.64
C ALA A 131 -14.39 17.55 -2.25
N PRO A 132 -14.62 17.78 -3.57
CA PRO A 132 -14.21 19.01 -4.26
C PRO A 132 -14.71 20.30 -3.59
N GLU A 133 -15.92 20.30 -3.04
CA GLU A 133 -16.55 21.42 -2.35
C GLU A 133 -15.87 21.81 -1.03
N SER A 134 -15.12 20.89 -0.43
CA SER A 134 -14.35 21.15 0.79
C SER A 134 -12.99 21.82 0.51
N VAL A 135 -12.56 21.85 -0.75
CA VAL A 135 -11.29 22.44 -1.15
C VAL A 135 -11.46 23.96 -1.26
N LYS A 136 -10.69 24.70 -0.46
CA LYS A 136 -10.73 26.17 -0.47
C LYS A 136 -10.27 26.72 -1.83
N PRO A 137 -10.85 27.83 -2.33
CA PRO A 137 -10.44 28.44 -3.60
C PRO A 137 -8.94 28.74 -3.70
N GLY A 138 -8.30 29.15 -2.61
CA GLY A 138 -6.86 29.43 -2.56
C GLY A 138 -6.00 28.22 -2.95
N VAL A 139 -6.39 27.01 -2.54
CA VAL A 139 -5.67 25.77 -2.89
C VAL A 139 -5.71 25.56 -4.40
N TRP A 140 -6.86 25.71 -5.04
CA TRP A 140 -6.97 25.55 -6.50
C TRP A 140 -6.29 26.66 -7.29
N GLN A 141 -6.34 27.88 -6.79
CA GLN A 141 -5.82 29.05 -7.48
C GLN A 141 -4.30 29.21 -7.33
N LYS A 142 -3.69 28.55 -6.33
CA LYS A 142 -2.28 28.76 -6.01
C LYS A 142 -1.49 27.51 -5.62
N GLU A 143 -2.08 26.48 -5.03
CA GLU A 143 -1.30 25.47 -4.30
C GLU A 143 -1.38 24.07 -4.90
N ARG A 144 -2.27 23.84 -5.86
CA ARG A 144 -2.50 22.52 -6.44
C ARG A 144 -1.27 21.99 -7.17
N ALA A 145 -1.14 20.67 -7.15
CA ALA A 145 -0.20 19.91 -7.96
C ALA A 145 1.26 20.40 -7.88
N PRO A 146 1.83 20.60 -6.66
CA PRO A 146 3.27 20.82 -6.56
C PRO A 146 4.02 19.60 -7.10
N LEU A 147 5.11 19.85 -7.82
CA LEU A 147 5.82 18.82 -8.57
C LEU A 147 7.32 18.82 -8.26
N VAL A 148 7.89 17.64 -8.03
CA VAL A 148 9.33 17.41 -8.09
C VAL A 148 9.60 16.34 -9.14
N ARG A 149 10.52 16.61 -10.07
CA ARG A 149 10.88 15.61 -11.07
C ARG A 149 12.35 15.56 -11.43
N ASP A 150 12.75 14.37 -11.88
CA ASP A 150 13.99 14.11 -12.60
C ASP A 150 15.23 14.68 -11.87
N LEU A 151 15.35 14.43 -10.57
CA LEU A 151 16.48 14.88 -9.74
C LEU A 151 16.88 13.83 -8.71
N GLU A 152 18.10 13.95 -8.19
CA GLU A 152 18.58 13.16 -7.06
C GLU A 152 18.52 13.96 -5.75
N ILE A 153 18.14 13.32 -4.66
CA ILE A 153 18.36 13.78 -3.29
C ILE A 153 19.23 12.75 -2.56
N ILE A 154 20.36 13.19 -2.02
CA ILE A 154 21.31 12.34 -1.33
C ILE A 154 21.63 12.90 0.06
N GLY A 155 21.50 12.05 1.10
CA GLY A 155 21.93 12.37 2.46
C GLY A 155 23.42 12.07 2.72
N PRO A 156 23.96 12.39 3.90
CA PRO A 156 25.29 11.91 4.26
C PRO A 156 25.20 10.39 4.46
N LYS A 157 25.92 9.61 3.65
CA LYS A 157 26.05 8.17 3.91
C LYS A 157 26.84 8.01 5.22
N VAL A 158 26.15 7.61 6.28
CA VAL A 158 26.78 7.26 7.56
C VAL A 158 26.60 5.76 7.78
N PRO A 159 27.68 4.96 7.73
CA PRO A 159 27.61 3.54 8.09
C PRO A 159 27.13 3.40 9.54
N ASP A 160 26.21 2.47 9.78
CA ASP A 160 25.74 2.05 11.11
C ASP A 160 25.09 3.13 12.00
N GLU A 161 24.89 4.35 11.50
CA GLU A 161 24.19 5.43 12.18
C GLU A 161 22.98 5.93 11.36
N GLN A 162 21.99 6.45 12.06
CA GLN A 162 20.85 7.10 11.42
C GLN A 162 21.20 8.56 11.14
N THR A 163 21.14 8.97 9.88
CA THR A 163 21.26 10.37 9.50
C THR A 163 20.04 11.17 9.96
N ALA A 164 20.21 12.47 10.21
CA ALA A 164 19.10 13.40 10.46
C ALA A 164 18.55 14.03 9.17
N ALA A 165 19.21 13.83 8.03
CA ALA A 165 18.75 14.30 6.73
C ALA A 165 17.59 13.43 6.22
N ASP A 166 16.52 14.07 5.75
CA ASP A 166 15.38 13.42 5.08
C ASP A 166 15.31 13.88 3.61
N GLY A 167 14.54 13.18 2.78
CA GLY A 167 14.31 13.52 1.39
C GLY A 167 13.26 14.63 1.25
N ILE A 168 12.00 14.24 1.07
CA ILE A 168 10.88 15.15 0.82
C ILE A 168 9.84 14.99 1.92
N GLU A 169 9.46 16.09 2.58
CA GLU A 169 8.34 16.14 3.52
C GLU A 169 7.17 16.93 2.92
N ALA A 170 5.94 16.47 3.16
CA ALA A 170 4.73 17.15 2.69
C ALA A 170 3.67 17.27 3.78
N ASP A 171 3.19 18.50 3.97
CA ASP A 171 2.11 18.88 4.87
C ASP A 171 1.11 19.80 4.17
N GLY A 172 -0.17 19.49 4.28
CA GLY A 172 -1.27 20.31 3.76
C GLY A 172 -1.33 20.37 2.23
N THR A 173 -0.74 19.40 1.51
CA THR A 173 -0.66 19.45 0.04
C THR A 173 -1.90 18.86 -0.64
N MET A 174 -2.25 19.43 -1.80
CA MET A 174 -3.25 18.90 -2.73
C MET A 174 -2.55 18.50 -4.02
N GLN A 175 -2.59 17.21 -4.35
CA GLN A 175 -2.03 16.63 -5.57
C GLN A 175 -0.49 16.69 -5.69
N LEU A 176 0.25 16.61 -4.57
CA LEU A 176 1.72 16.49 -4.65
C LEU A 176 2.11 15.36 -5.60
N THR A 177 2.99 15.67 -6.55
CA THR A 177 3.48 14.74 -7.56
C THR A 177 5.00 14.65 -7.50
N LEU A 178 5.52 13.44 -7.33
CA LEU A 178 6.94 13.11 -7.39
C LEU A 178 7.16 12.17 -8.58
N ARG A 179 8.05 12.54 -9.51
CA ARG A 179 8.26 11.76 -10.73
C ARG A 179 9.73 11.58 -11.09
N GLY A 180 10.19 10.34 -11.29
CA GLY A 180 11.58 10.13 -11.73
C GLY A 180 12.63 10.61 -10.72
N VAL A 181 12.27 10.69 -9.43
CA VAL A 181 13.16 11.19 -8.38
C VAL A 181 13.96 10.04 -7.79
N VAL A 182 15.26 10.24 -7.59
CA VAL A 182 16.15 9.32 -6.86
C VAL A 182 16.37 9.87 -5.46
N ILE A 183 16.10 9.10 -4.41
CA ILE A 183 16.35 9.51 -3.02
C ILE A 183 17.10 8.41 -2.27
N ARG A 184 18.31 8.71 -1.79
CA ARG A 184 19.15 7.73 -1.10
C ARG A 184 19.97 8.30 0.04
N HIS A 185 20.41 7.42 0.95
CA HIS A 185 21.26 7.76 2.09
C HIS A 185 20.65 8.81 3.03
N VAL A 186 19.33 8.98 3.00
CA VAL A 186 18.58 9.80 3.95
C VAL A 186 17.97 8.90 5.02
N ARG A 187 17.29 9.49 6.00
CA ARG A 187 16.47 8.76 6.97
C ARG A 187 15.15 8.37 6.32
N HIS A 188 14.23 9.29 6.08
CA HIS A 188 13.00 9.02 5.35
C HIS A 188 13.08 9.64 3.96
N ALA A 189 12.78 8.86 2.92
CA ALA A 189 12.85 9.37 1.55
C ALA A 189 11.65 10.26 1.21
N VAL A 190 10.43 9.79 1.45
CA VAL A 190 9.19 10.58 1.35
C VAL A 190 8.43 10.49 2.65
N HIS A 191 8.17 11.63 3.30
CA HIS A 191 7.50 11.72 4.59
C HIS A 191 6.21 12.53 4.47
N LEU A 192 5.08 11.84 4.59
CA LEU A 192 3.74 12.42 4.50
C LEU A 192 3.21 12.58 5.92
N VAL A 193 3.02 13.82 6.34
CA VAL A 193 2.59 14.17 7.70
C VAL A 193 1.25 14.90 7.68
N ASN A 194 0.57 14.93 8.83
CA ASN A 194 -0.64 15.72 9.07
C ASN A 194 -1.76 15.48 8.06
N ARG A 195 -1.80 16.21 6.94
CA ARG A 195 -2.84 16.07 5.91
C ARG A 195 -2.27 16.21 4.51
N ASN A 196 -2.57 15.26 3.63
CA ASN A 196 -2.28 15.38 2.20
C ASN A 196 -3.44 14.78 1.39
N ARG A 197 -3.55 15.10 0.11
CA ARG A 197 -4.58 14.54 -0.78
C ARG A 197 -4.04 14.24 -2.16
N ASN A 198 -4.51 13.14 -2.74
CA ASN A 198 -4.27 12.78 -4.14
C ASN A 198 -2.76 12.74 -4.48
N VAL A 199 -1.95 12.19 -3.57
CA VAL A 199 -0.48 12.14 -3.74
C VAL A 199 -0.12 11.15 -4.85
N LEU A 200 0.81 11.52 -5.73
CA LEU A 200 1.35 10.67 -6.78
C LEU A 200 2.88 10.53 -6.62
N ILE A 201 3.36 9.30 -6.55
CA ILE A 201 4.78 8.94 -6.54
C ILE A 201 4.99 7.96 -7.70
N ASP A 202 5.63 8.40 -8.76
CA ASP A 202 5.66 7.71 -10.05
C ASP A 202 7.10 7.55 -10.57
N GLY A 203 7.52 6.33 -10.85
CA GLY A 203 8.83 6.08 -11.47
C GLY A 203 10.03 6.51 -10.60
N CYS A 204 9.89 6.50 -9.28
CA CYS A 204 10.93 6.95 -8.35
C CYS A 204 11.84 5.81 -7.89
N HIS A 205 13.08 6.14 -7.52
CA HIS A 205 14.04 5.22 -6.88
C HIS A 205 14.27 5.67 -5.43
N LEU A 206 13.77 4.92 -4.46
CA LEU A 206 13.94 5.22 -3.03
C LEU A 206 14.85 4.13 -2.43
N TYR A 207 16.14 4.44 -2.29
CA TYR A 207 17.17 3.40 -2.20
C TYR A 207 18.15 3.61 -1.03
N GLU A 208 18.46 2.56 -0.29
CA GLU A 208 19.50 2.55 0.76
C GLU A 208 19.31 3.68 1.80
N ASN A 209 18.09 3.80 2.33
CA ASN A 209 17.76 4.79 3.33
C ASN A 209 17.83 4.18 4.75
N SER A 210 18.32 4.96 5.71
CA SER A 210 18.44 4.51 7.10
C SER A 210 17.09 4.38 7.83
N GLY A 211 16.04 4.97 7.26
CA GLY A 211 14.65 4.87 7.71
C GLY A 211 13.74 4.25 6.65
N ILE A 212 12.75 5.00 6.19
CA ILE A 212 11.59 4.48 5.43
C ILE A 212 11.59 5.07 4.01
N GLY A 213 11.23 4.26 3.01
CA GLY A 213 11.03 4.73 1.63
C GLY A 213 9.89 5.73 1.52
N VAL A 214 8.65 5.29 1.73
CA VAL A 214 7.45 6.14 1.78
C VAL A 214 6.78 6.00 3.14
N TYR A 215 6.76 7.08 3.91
CA TYR A 215 6.25 7.09 5.27
C TYR A 215 4.95 7.89 5.40
N TYR A 216 3.86 7.20 5.72
CA TYR A 216 2.58 7.78 6.11
C TYR A 216 2.55 7.88 7.63
N ASP A 217 2.91 9.04 8.16
CA ASP A 217 3.11 9.25 9.59
C ASP A 217 1.89 9.92 10.22
N HIS A 218 0.98 9.09 10.75
CA HIS A 218 -0.28 9.53 11.35
C HIS A 218 -1.07 10.49 10.45
N VAL A 219 -0.86 10.40 9.14
CA VAL A 219 -1.39 11.33 8.16
C VAL A 219 -2.87 11.06 7.93
N ASN A 220 -3.64 12.13 7.78
CA ASN A 220 -4.94 12.07 7.17
C ASN A 220 -4.76 12.20 5.66
N LEU A 221 -4.85 11.07 4.94
CA LEU A 221 -4.61 11.01 3.51
C LEU A 221 -5.71 10.22 2.82
N HIS A 222 -6.41 10.86 1.91
CA HIS A 222 -7.30 10.18 0.98
C HIS A 222 -6.66 10.21 -0.39
N GLN A 223 -6.50 9.02 -0.97
CA GLN A 223 -6.01 8.75 -2.32
C GLN A 223 -4.51 9.02 -2.48
N SER A 224 -3.74 7.94 -2.59
CA SER A 224 -2.34 7.99 -3.01
C SER A 224 -2.04 6.89 -4.03
N ASN A 225 -1.23 7.22 -5.02
CA ASN A 225 -0.72 6.27 -6.01
C ASN A 225 0.80 6.21 -5.90
N ILE A 226 1.33 5.00 -5.73
CA ILE A 226 2.75 4.68 -5.77
C ILE A 226 2.91 3.68 -6.91
N SER A 227 3.50 4.12 -8.02
CA SER A 227 3.49 3.38 -9.27
C SER A 227 4.86 3.32 -9.93
N ALA A 228 5.23 2.16 -10.46
CA ALA A 228 6.47 1.96 -11.21
C ALA A 228 7.75 2.37 -10.45
N CYS A 229 7.73 2.29 -9.12
CA CYS A 229 8.86 2.68 -8.28
C CYS A 229 9.79 1.49 -7.96
N HIS A 230 11.07 1.80 -7.72
CA HIS A 230 12.04 0.89 -7.12
C HIS A 230 12.31 1.34 -5.68
N ILE A 231 11.88 0.57 -4.69
CA ILE A 231 11.98 0.92 -3.27
C ILE A 231 12.78 -0.17 -2.57
N SER A 232 14.05 0.10 -2.28
CA SER A 232 14.97 -0.95 -1.84
C SER A 232 15.90 -0.53 -0.71
N TYR A 233 16.27 -1.48 0.14
CA TYR A 233 17.27 -1.30 1.19
C TYR A 233 16.95 -0.17 2.19
N CYS A 234 15.66 0.14 2.42
CA CYS A 234 15.23 1.07 3.46
C CYS A 234 15.11 0.34 4.81
N ARG A 235 15.98 0.64 5.78
CA ARG A 235 16.15 -0.17 7.00
C ARG A 235 14.92 -0.27 7.90
N GLN A 236 13.95 0.64 7.81
CA GLN A 236 12.76 0.66 8.66
C GLN A 236 11.46 0.36 7.91
N GLY A 237 11.54 -0.03 6.63
CA GLY A 237 10.40 -0.39 5.79
C GLY A 237 10.38 0.31 4.43
N GLY A 238 9.75 -0.31 3.45
CA GLY A 238 9.65 0.23 2.10
C GLY A 238 8.54 1.28 2.03
N ILE A 239 7.30 0.81 2.14
CA ILE A 239 6.09 1.65 2.24
C ILE A 239 5.46 1.37 3.59
N VAL A 240 5.43 2.38 4.46
CA VAL A 240 5.00 2.21 5.85
C VAL A 240 3.93 3.22 6.19
N ASN A 241 2.80 2.72 6.68
CA ASN A 241 1.79 3.51 7.36
C ASN A 241 1.75 3.17 8.86
N ARG A 242 1.65 4.23 9.67
CA ARG A 242 1.40 4.15 11.11
C ARG A 242 0.24 5.08 11.47
N GLY A 243 -0.90 4.48 11.83
CA GLY A 243 -2.09 5.19 12.25
C GLY A 243 -2.62 6.18 11.20
N GLY A 244 -3.21 7.28 11.68
CA GLY A 244 -3.82 8.29 10.82
C GLY A 244 -5.18 7.88 10.26
N ASP A 245 -5.63 8.59 9.23
CA ASP A 245 -6.89 8.31 8.53
C ASP A 245 -6.59 8.18 7.05
N VAL A 246 -6.22 6.96 6.65
CA VAL A 246 -5.68 6.68 5.33
C VAL A 246 -6.62 5.82 4.50
N ARG A 247 -6.95 6.29 3.31
CA ARG A 247 -7.90 5.65 2.38
C ARG A 247 -7.33 5.63 0.96
N ASN A 248 -7.70 4.62 0.18
CA ASN A 248 -7.44 4.55 -1.26
C ASN A 248 -5.94 4.59 -1.58
N ILE A 249 -5.16 3.67 -1.00
CA ILE A 249 -3.73 3.52 -1.34
C ILE A 249 -3.61 2.55 -2.51
N HIS A 250 -3.01 2.99 -3.61
CA HIS A 250 -2.66 2.13 -4.74
C HIS A 250 -1.14 1.97 -4.82
N ILE A 251 -0.67 0.74 -4.77
CA ILE A 251 0.73 0.34 -4.95
C ILE A 251 0.76 -0.60 -6.15
N SER A 252 1.38 -0.19 -7.25
CA SER A 252 1.23 -0.89 -8.53
C SER A 252 2.50 -0.93 -9.38
N GLY A 253 2.89 -2.12 -9.83
CA GLY A 253 4.02 -2.28 -10.76
C GLY A 253 5.37 -1.87 -10.17
N CYS A 254 5.53 -1.99 -8.85
CA CYS A 254 6.75 -1.62 -8.16
C CYS A 254 7.67 -2.83 -7.94
N ASP A 255 8.97 -2.56 -7.80
CA ASP A 255 9.92 -3.48 -7.21
C ASP A 255 10.25 -3.00 -5.79
N ILE A 256 10.00 -3.83 -4.79
CA ILE A 256 10.09 -3.47 -3.37
C ILE A 256 10.90 -4.53 -2.65
N GLU A 257 12.15 -4.22 -2.31
CA GLU A 257 13.06 -5.26 -1.82
C GLU A 257 13.97 -4.88 -0.64
N ALA A 258 14.26 -5.85 0.22
CA ALA A 258 15.25 -5.71 1.29
C ALA A 258 15.03 -4.52 2.24
N ASN A 259 13.78 -4.08 2.43
CA ASN A 259 13.48 -2.89 3.24
C ASN A 259 13.32 -3.19 4.73
N MET A 260 14.33 -3.81 5.34
CA MET A 260 14.36 -4.08 6.77
C MET A 260 15.76 -4.42 7.27
N PRO A 261 16.03 -4.35 8.58
CA PRO A 261 17.36 -4.59 9.10
C PRO A 261 17.62 -6.09 9.28
N GLU A 262 18.90 -6.49 9.26
CA GLU A 262 19.31 -7.83 9.69
C GLU A 262 19.14 -7.98 11.21
N GLY A 263 18.81 -9.19 11.68
CA GLY A 263 18.64 -9.51 13.10
C GLY A 263 17.21 -9.31 13.60
N GLU A 264 17.07 -8.89 14.86
CA GLU A 264 15.76 -8.67 15.47
C GLU A 264 15.04 -7.47 14.87
N GLY A 265 13.76 -7.64 14.52
CA GLY A 265 12.96 -6.56 13.95
C GLY A 265 11.62 -7.03 13.42
N THR A 266 10.71 -6.07 13.24
CA THR A 266 9.35 -6.25 12.71
C THR A 266 9.08 -5.34 11.51
N ALA A 267 10.12 -4.93 10.80
CA ALA A 267 9.95 -4.16 9.57
C ALA A 267 9.34 -5.01 8.46
N ALA A 268 8.74 -4.35 7.48
CA ALA A 268 8.12 -4.98 6.33
C ALA A 268 8.40 -4.17 5.06
N ASN A 269 8.45 -4.84 3.91
CA ASN A 269 8.49 -4.15 2.62
C ASN A 269 7.26 -3.24 2.48
N ILE A 270 6.09 -3.74 2.86
CA ILE A 270 4.86 -2.94 3.02
C ILE A 270 4.28 -3.18 4.41
N LEU A 271 4.14 -2.13 5.22
CA LEU A 271 3.49 -2.14 6.53
C LEU A 271 2.27 -1.22 6.53
N LEU A 272 1.11 -1.76 6.88
CA LEU A 272 -0.13 -1.02 7.11
C LEU A 272 -0.58 -1.25 8.55
N ASP A 273 -0.42 -0.25 9.41
CA ASP A 273 -0.78 -0.36 10.82
C ASP A 273 -1.91 0.60 11.18
N SER A 274 -3.10 0.04 11.41
CA SER A 274 -4.28 0.81 11.82
C SER A 274 -4.29 1.19 13.30
N THR A 275 -3.28 0.78 14.09
CA THR A 275 -3.19 1.13 15.52
C THR A 275 -3.17 2.65 15.69
N GLY A 276 -4.08 3.17 16.52
CA GLY A 276 -4.21 4.62 16.73
C GLY A 276 -4.78 5.39 15.53
N GLY A 277 -5.33 4.70 14.53
CA GLY A 277 -5.89 5.29 13.33
C GLY A 277 -6.79 4.33 12.57
N SER A 278 -6.79 4.43 11.24
CA SER A 278 -7.50 3.50 10.37
C SER A 278 -6.91 3.52 8.96
N VAL A 279 -6.72 2.33 8.40
CA VAL A 279 -6.34 2.14 6.99
C VAL A 279 -7.41 1.31 6.30
N ALA A 280 -7.91 1.78 5.16
CA ALA A 280 -8.89 1.03 4.38
C ALA A 280 -8.68 1.27 2.88
N GLU A 281 -9.27 0.39 2.08
CA GLU A 281 -9.35 0.54 0.62
C GLU A 281 -7.95 0.60 -0.01
N VAL A 282 -7.25 -0.53 0.02
CA VAL A 282 -5.85 -0.63 -0.45
C VAL A 282 -5.74 -1.62 -1.60
N ALA A 283 -4.98 -1.28 -2.63
CA ALA A 283 -4.63 -2.15 -3.74
C ALA A 283 -3.11 -2.30 -3.84
N ILE A 284 -2.61 -3.53 -3.76
CA ILE A 284 -1.20 -3.92 -3.93
C ILE A 284 -1.17 -4.90 -5.10
N VAL A 285 -0.82 -4.41 -6.29
CA VAL A 285 -1.05 -5.15 -7.54
C VAL A 285 0.16 -5.16 -8.48
N GLY A 286 0.54 -6.33 -8.97
CA GLY A 286 1.54 -6.45 -10.02
C GLY A 286 2.96 -6.06 -9.61
N CYS A 287 3.30 -6.22 -8.33
CA CYS A 287 4.62 -5.88 -7.80
C CYS A 287 5.52 -7.12 -7.65
N THR A 288 6.83 -6.90 -7.67
CA THR A 288 7.78 -7.84 -7.07
C THR A 288 8.09 -7.33 -5.66
N ILE A 289 7.88 -8.17 -4.64
CA ILE A 289 8.07 -7.79 -3.24
C ILE A 289 8.90 -8.88 -2.58
N GLN A 290 10.14 -8.57 -2.26
CA GLN A 290 11.09 -9.61 -1.91
C GLN A 290 12.17 -9.18 -0.94
N HIS A 291 12.90 -10.19 -0.50
CA HIS A 291 14.13 -10.10 0.27
C HIS A 291 13.99 -9.48 1.65
N SER A 292 14.44 -10.30 2.61
CA SER A 292 15.06 -9.96 3.88
C SER A 292 14.91 -11.09 4.92
N MET A 293 15.07 -12.35 4.52
CA MET A 293 15.00 -13.51 5.43
C MET A 293 15.84 -13.36 6.72
N LYS A 294 16.86 -12.49 6.69
CA LYS A 294 17.72 -12.17 7.84
C LYS A 294 17.04 -11.34 8.94
N CYS A 295 15.88 -10.74 8.69
CA CYS A 295 15.09 -10.06 9.71
C CYS A 295 14.20 -11.08 10.42
N ALA A 296 14.41 -11.33 11.70
CA ALA A 296 13.82 -12.44 12.46
C ALA A 296 12.29 -12.49 12.41
N ASN A 297 11.63 -11.33 12.33
CA ASN A 297 10.19 -11.20 12.09
C ASN A 297 9.91 -10.26 10.92
N GLY A 298 10.68 -10.37 9.84
CA GLY A 298 10.42 -9.64 8.61
C GLY A 298 9.17 -10.11 7.87
N ALA A 299 8.49 -9.21 7.16
CA ALA A 299 7.41 -9.58 6.25
C ALA A 299 7.44 -8.84 4.91
N ASN A 300 6.94 -9.46 3.84
CA ASN A 300 6.75 -8.73 2.58
C ASN A 300 5.56 -7.77 2.71
N ILE A 301 4.40 -8.27 3.12
CA ILE A 301 3.23 -7.45 3.42
C ILE A 301 2.76 -7.75 4.84
N ARG A 302 2.66 -6.72 5.66
CA ARG A 302 2.18 -6.79 7.05
C ARG A 302 1.03 -5.83 7.27
N VAL A 303 -0.08 -6.35 7.76
CA VAL A 303 -1.27 -5.56 8.14
C VAL A 303 -1.57 -5.80 9.61
N LEU A 304 -1.61 -4.71 10.38
CA LEU A 304 -1.77 -4.74 11.83
C LEU A 304 -2.89 -3.82 12.32
N GLY A 305 -3.37 -4.15 13.51
CA GLY A 305 -4.21 -3.30 14.34
C GLY A 305 -5.67 -3.23 13.90
N LYS A 306 -6.56 -3.14 14.89
CA LYS A 306 -7.92 -2.64 14.69
C LYS A 306 -7.90 -1.14 14.41
N ALA A 307 -8.80 -0.70 13.53
CA ALA A 307 -9.08 0.71 13.37
C ALA A 307 -9.73 1.27 14.64
N THR A 308 -9.24 2.43 15.06
CA THR A 308 -9.83 3.24 16.12
C THR A 308 -10.61 4.38 15.48
N TRP A 309 -11.90 4.49 15.82
CA TRP A 309 -12.71 5.64 15.41
C TRP A 309 -13.69 6.06 16.50
N LYS A 310 -14.09 7.33 16.49
CA LYS A 310 -15.05 7.88 17.44
C LYS A 310 -16.46 7.80 16.86
N ARG A 311 -17.31 6.97 17.47
CA ARG A 311 -18.73 6.89 17.16
C ARG A 311 -19.53 7.44 18.34
N MET A 312 -20.33 8.49 18.11
CA MET A 312 -21.17 9.13 19.14
C MET A 312 -20.39 9.47 20.43
N GLY A 313 -19.14 9.96 20.29
CA GLY A 313 -18.30 10.33 21.43
C GLY A 313 -17.61 9.17 22.16
N LYS A 314 -17.80 7.92 21.73
CA LYS A 314 -17.09 6.74 22.27
C LYS A 314 -16.10 6.20 21.25
N GLU A 315 -14.94 5.78 21.73
CA GLU A 315 -13.98 5.06 20.90
C GLU A 315 -14.46 3.63 20.67
N THR A 316 -14.42 3.22 19.41
CA THR A 316 -14.75 1.87 18.96
C THR A 316 -13.57 1.31 18.20
N PHE A 317 -13.29 0.03 18.42
CA PHE A 317 -12.20 -0.72 17.79
C PHE A 317 -12.79 -1.75 16.86
N GLU A 318 -12.53 -1.63 15.57
CA GLU A 318 -13.12 -2.50 14.56
C GLU A 318 -12.03 -3.02 13.63
N GLN A 319 -12.18 -4.27 13.18
CA GLN A 319 -11.32 -4.79 12.12
C GLN A 319 -11.55 -3.96 10.86
N CYS A 320 -10.47 -3.45 10.29
CA CYS A 320 -10.49 -2.64 9.08
C CYS A 320 -9.79 -3.37 7.93
N GLY A 321 -9.92 -2.85 6.72
CA GLY A 321 -9.34 -3.46 5.53
C GLY A 321 -10.08 -3.05 4.27
N HIS A 322 -10.56 -4.03 3.50
CA HIS A 322 -10.79 -3.89 2.05
C HIS A 322 -9.45 -3.71 1.32
N ILE A 323 -8.63 -4.75 1.44
CA ILE A 323 -7.29 -4.81 0.86
C ILE A 323 -7.30 -5.84 -0.27
N THR A 324 -6.79 -5.46 -1.42
CA THR A 324 -6.54 -6.36 -2.56
C THR A 324 -5.05 -6.56 -2.71
N ILE A 325 -4.58 -7.79 -2.61
CA ILE A 325 -3.21 -8.22 -2.86
C ILE A 325 -3.26 -9.15 -4.06
N ALA A 326 -2.92 -8.64 -5.24
CA ALA A 326 -3.11 -9.37 -6.49
C ALA A 326 -1.92 -9.37 -7.45
N ASP A 327 -1.72 -10.49 -8.15
CA ASP A 327 -0.76 -10.61 -9.25
C ASP A 327 0.69 -10.23 -8.87
N ASN A 328 1.07 -10.39 -7.60
CA ASN A 328 2.43 -10.10 -7.12
C ASN A 328 3.33 -11.34 -7.16
N VAL A 329 4.65 -11.11 -7.19
CA VAL A 329 5.67 -12.11 -6.90
C VAL A 329 6.25 -11.83 -5.51
N LEU A 330 6.14 -12.78 -4.60
CA LEU A 330 6.45 -12.65 -3.17
C LEU A 330 7.51 -13.67 -2.74
N SER A 331 8.65 -13.21 -2.22
CA SER A 331 9.72 -14.13 -1.81
C SER A 331 10.74 -13.66 -0.78
N ASP A 332 11.56 -14.62 -0.37
CA ASP A 332 12.75 -14.49 0.48
C ASP A 332 12.55 -13.65 1.75
N VAL A 333 11.61 -14.06 2.60
CA VAL A 333 11.33 -13.36 3.85
C VAL A 333 10.84 -14.35 4.92
N GLN A 334 10.79 -13.95 6.18
CA GLN A 334 10.23 -14.81 7.23
C GLN A 334 8.76 -15.13 6.96
N THR A 335 7.94 -14.11 6.71
CA THR A 335 6.52 -14.28 6.35
C THR A 335 6.16 -13.47 5.11
N ASN A 336 5.65 -14.12 4.05
CA ASN A 336 5.27 -13.37 2.85
C ASN A 336 4.10 -12.41 3.14
N ILE A 337 2.97 -12.91 3.63
CA ILE A 337 1.85 -12.06 4.05
C ILE A 337 1.47 -12.37 5.50
N GLU A 338 1.54 -11.36 6.35
CA GLU A 338 1.04 -11.39 7.71
C GLU A 338 -0.17 -10.47 7.87
N LEU A 339 -1.29 -11.02 8.33
CA LEU A 339 -2.49 -10.26 8.66
C LEU A 339 -2.87 -10.49 10.13
N ARG A 340 -3.05 -9.39 10.86
CA ARG A 340 -3.59 -9.40 12.23
C ARG A 340 -4.80 -8.49 12.29
N GLU A 341 -5.93 -9.02 12.76
CA GLU A 341 -7.15 -8.23 12.97
C GLU A 341 -7.71 -7.56 11.69
N ALA A 342 -7.47 -8.16 10.53
CA ALA A 342 -7.88 -7.63 9.23
C ALA A 342 -9.28 -8.12 8.81
N ARG A 343 -9.98 -7.29 8.04
CA ARG A 343 -11.30 -7.62 7.46
C ARG A 343 -11.36 -7.34 5.97
N GLY A 344 -11.97 -8.25 5.21
CA GLY A 344 -12.25 -8.02 3.79
C GLY A 344 -10.96 -7.95 2.98
N VAL A 345 -10.16 -9.02 2.98
CA VAL A 345 -8.90 -9.06 2.25
C VAL A 345 -8.97 -10.09 1.14
N THR A 346 -8.64 -9.69 -0.08
CA THR A 346 -8.52 -10.58 -1.23
C THR A 346 -7.05 -10.81 -1.55
N ILE A 347 -6.63 -12.07 -1.58
CA ILE A 347 -5.27 -12.50 -1.92
C ILE A 347 -5.38 -13.43 -3.13
N THR A 348 -5.08 -12.94 -4.33
CA THR A 348 -5.33 -13.70 -5.56
C THR A 348 -4.34 -13.50 -6.68
N GLY A 349 -4.07 -14.53 -7.48
CA GLY A 349 -3.17 -14.43 -8.64
C GLY A 349 -1.69 -14.28 -8.29
N ASN A 350 -1.30 -14.36 -7.02
CA ASN A 350 0.08 -14.14 -6.60
C ASN A 350 0.92 -15.42 -6.72
N THR A 351 2.21 -15.24 -6.97
CA THR A 351 3.22 -16.29 -6.88
C THR A 351 4.02 -16.10 -5.58
N PHE A 352 4.08 -17.14 -4.75
CA PHE A 352 4.81 -17.17 -3.51
C PHE A 352 5.92 -18.22 -3.56
N TRP A 353 7.06 -17.88 -3.00
CA TRP A 353 8.09 -18.84 -2.66
C TRP A 353 8.92 -18.32 -1.47
N GLN A 354 9.68 -19.19 -0.81
CA GLN A 354 10.60 -18.80 0.27
C GLN A 354 9.99 -17.96 1.41
N GLY A 355 8.81 -18.36 1.90
CA GLY A 355 8.31 -17.93 3.20
C GLY A 355 8.95 -18.79 4.29
N TYR A 356 10.05 -18.32 4.88
CA TYR A 356 10.88 -19.13 5.79
C TYR A 356 10.09 -19.70 6.96
N LYS A 357 9.21 -18.90 7.57
CA LYS A 357 8.18 -19.38 8.50
C LYS A 357 6.90 -19.71 7.74
N HIS A 358 6.36 -18.74 7.01
CA HIS A 358 5.03 -18.82 6.42
C HIS A 358 4.96 -18.12 5.05
N ASN A 359 4.22 -18.71 4.12
CA ASN A 359 3.68 -17.95 2.99
C ASN A 359 2.55 -17.04 3.47
N LEU A 360 1.63 -17.58 4.26
CA LEU A 360 0.52 -16.83 4.84
C LEU A 360 0.46 -17.10 6.34
N ASP A 361 0.41 -16.04 7.14
CA ASP A 361 0.18 -16.09 8.58
C ASP A 361 -0.94 -15.11 8.94
N LEU A 362 -2.16 -15.64 9.06
CA LEU A 362 -3.38 -14.85 9.17
C LEU A 362 -4.04 -15.15 10.51
N GLU A 363 -4.21 -14.13 11.34
CA GLU A 363 -4.75 -14.30 12.69
C GLU A 363 -5.84 -13.28 13.02
N ASN A 364 -6.91 -13.76 13.66
CA ASN A 364 -8.05 -12.94 14.08
C ASN A 364 -8.64 -12.16 12.90
N CYS A 365 -8.81 -12.80 11.74
CA CYS A 365 -9.29 -12.15 10.51
C CYS A 365 -10.70 -12.60 10.13
N THR A 366 -11.40 -11.78 9.33
CA THR A 366 -12.72 -12.17 8.79
C THR A 366 -12.90 -11.72 7.34
N GLN A 367 -13.77 -12.42 6.59
CA GLN A 367 -14.09 -12.09 5.21
C GLN A 367 -12.86 -12.13 4.28
N LEU A 368 -12.07 -13.19 4.41
CA LEU A 368 -10.91 -13.41 3.54
C LEU A 368 -11.32 -14.17 2.28
N VAL A 369 -10.78 -13.75 1.13
CA VAL A 369 -10.88 -14.47 -0.14
C VAL A 369 -9.48 -14.78 -0.62
N ILE A 370 -9.09 -16.05 -0.57
CA ILE A 370 -7.76 -16.52 -0.92
C ILE A 370 -7.92 -17.48 -2.09
N GLY A 371 -7.36 -17.17 -3.25
CA GLY A 371 -7.44 -18.12 -4.35
C GLY A 371 -6.64 -17.80 -5.59
N ASN A 372 -6.45 -18.82 -6.44
CA ASN A 372 -5.61 -18.73 -7.64
C ASN A 372 -4.17 -18.27 -7.34
N ASN A 373 -3.62 -18.67 -6.19
CA ASN A 373 -2.22 -18.38 -5.85
C ASN A 373 -1.36 -19.64 -6.05
N ALA A 374 -0.17 -19.46 -6.63
CA ALA A 374 0.85 -20.49 -6.73
C ALA A 374 1.85 -20.34 -5.58
N MET A 375 2.02 -21.39 -4.78
CA MET A 375 2.92 -21.40 -3.63
C MET A 375 3.85 -22.60 -3.75
N GLU A 376 5.08 -22.35 -4.17
CA GLU A 376 6.01 -23.42 -4.54
C GLU A 376 7.47 -23.05 -4.23
N ARG A 377 8.44 -23.84 -4.71
CA ARG A 377 9.87 -23.61 -4.50
C ARG A 377 10.56 -23.45 -5.84
N ASN A 378 11.20 -22.32 -6.07
CA ASN A 378 11.98 -22.15 -7.28
C ASN A 378 13.22 -23.08 -7.31
N PRO A 379 13.29 -24.08 -8.21
CA PRO A 379 14.34 -25.09 -8.21
C PRO A 379 15.73 -24.56 -8.58
N LEU A 380 15.82 -23.33 -9.10
CA LEU A 380 17.11 -22.70 -9.43
C LEU A 380 17.92 -22.31 -8.18
N TYR A 381 17.28 -22.22 -7.01
CA TYR A 381 17.90 -21.75 -5.79
C TYR A 381 18.03 -22.88 -4.77
N GLY A 382 19.26 -23.39 -4.60
CA GLY A 382 19.56 -24.55 -3.74
C GLY A 382 19.28 -24.34 -2.24
N TYR A 383 19.19 -23.09 -1.76
CA TYR A 383 18.83 -22.76 -0.37
C TYR A 383 17.32 -22.74 -0.12
N THR A 384 16.49 -22.98 -1.15
CA THR A 384 15.03 -22.98 -0.99
C THR A 384 14.58 -23.97 0.07
N SER A 385 15.24 -25.11 0.26
CA SER A 385 14.84 -26.18 1.21
C SER A 385 14.74 -25.73 2.67
N GLU A 386 15.37 -24.63 3.05
CA GLU A 386 15.32 -24.09 4.41
C GLU A 386 13.97 -23.47 4.78
N ALA A 387 13.20 -23.04 3.77
CA ALA A 387 11.92 -22.37 4.01
C ALA A 387 10.79 -23.37 4.29
N ASN A 388 9.92 -23.06 5.26
CA ASN A 388 8.78 -23.91 5.57
C ASN A 388 7.66 -23.77 4.53
N ASN A 389 7.37 -22.56 4.02
CA ASN A 389 6.34 -22.27 3.03
C ASN A 389 4.90 -22.64 3.47
N THR A 390 4.62 -22.62 4.77
CA THR A 390 3.30 -23.02 5.31
C THR A 390 2.24 -21.94 5.15
N VAL A 391 0.96 -22.34 5.17
CA VAL A 391 -0.21 -21.47 5.20
C VAL A 391 -0.93 -21.67 6.53
N VAL A 392 -1.12 -20.59 7.29
CA VAL A 392 -1.68 -20.65 8.64
C VAL A 392 -2.81 -19.63 8.78
N LEU A 393 -3.99 -20.11 9.17
CA LEU A 393 -5.12 -19.30 9.59
C LEU A 393 -5.49 -19.66 11.03
N LYS A 394 -5.53 -18.66 11.91
CA LYS A 394 -5.89 -18.80 13.33
C LYS A 394 -7.03 -17.85 13.68
N ASN A 395 -8.02 -18.33 14.43
CA ASN A 395 -9.15 -17.52 14.89
C ASN A 395 -9.85 -16.75 13.74
N CYS A 396 -9.92 -17.35 12.55
CA CYS A 396 -10.47 -16.72 11.36
C CYS A 396 -11.92 -17.15 11.11
N THR A 397 -12.72 -16.23 10.55
CA THR A 397 -14.14 -16.50 10.28
C THR A 397 -14.56 -16.04 8.89
N ASP A 398 -15.57 -16.69 8.29
CA ASP A 398 -16.15 -16.26 7.01
C ASP A 398 -15.12 -16.16 5.88
N CYS A 399 -14.29 -17.19 5.72
CA CYS A 399 -13.20 -17.18 4.74
C CYS A 399 -13.46 -18.18 3.61
N THR A 400 -13.09 -17.79 2.39
CA THR A 400 -13.06 -18.69 1.22
C THR A 400 -11.61 -18.90 0.79
N ILE A 401 -11.23 -20.17 0.67
CA ILE A 401 -9.95 -20.60 0.10
C ILE A 401 -10.29 -21.46 -1.12
N THR A 402 -9.88 -21.06 -2.32
CA THR A 402 -10.23 -21.80 -3.53
C THR A 402 -9.13 -21.76 -4.58
N ALA A 403 -8.97 -22.82 -5.37
CA ALA A 403 -7.95 -22.87 -6.43
C ALA A 403 -6.53 -22.52 -5.91
N LEU A 404 -6.21 -22.90 -4.67
CA LEU A 404 -4.87 -22.73 -4.11
C LEU A 404 -3.97 -23.85 -4.64
N HIS A 405 -2.81 -23.51 -5.16
CA HIS A 405 -1.77 -24.48 -5.50
C HIS A 405 -0.65 -24.39 -4.47
N LEU A 406 -0.67 -25.29 -3.48
CA LEU A 406 0.35 -25.37 -2.43
C LEU A 406 1.21 -26.59 -2.68
N HIS A 407 2.49 -26.37 -2.92
CA HIS A 407 3.43 -27.42 -3.28
C HIS A 407 4.67 -27.36 -2.40
N HIS A 408 5.13 -28.55 -1.97
CA HIS A 408 6.46 -28.76 -1.41
C HIS A 408 6.71 -28.00 -0.09
N THR A 409 5.74 -28.00 0.82
CA THR A 409 5.90 -27.51 2.19
C THR A 409 6.62 -28.56 3.04
N LEU A 410 7.84 -28.28 3.52
CA LEU A 410 8.72 -29.28 4.15
C LEU A 410 8.95 -29.09 5.66
N GLY A 411 8.38 -28.05 6.26
CA GLY A 411 8.56 -27.77 7.68
C GLY A 411 7.32 -27.15 8.31
N GLY A 412 7.24 -27.22 9.64
CA GLY A 412 6.03 -26.90 10.40
C GLY A 412 5.17 -28.12 10.73
N LYS A 413 3.95 -27.87 11.21
CA LYS A 413 3.01 -28.94 11.62
C LYS A 413 2.26 -29.56 10.43
N CYS A 414 2.03 -28.80 9.38
CA CYS A 414 1.34 -29.20 8.15
C CYS A 414 1.53 -28.13 7.05
N GLY A 415 1.11 -28.45 5.82
CA GLY A 415 1.02 -27.51 4.71
C GLY A 415 0.08 -26.34 5.00
N LEU A 416 -1.18 -26.65 5.29
CA LEU A 416 -2.24 -25.69 5.59
C LEU A 416 -2.86 -25.99 6.95
N LEU A 417 -2.74 -25.04 7.87
CA LEU A 417 -3.33 -25.08 9.22
C LEU A 417 -4.55 -24.16 9.30
N LEU A 418 -5.68 -24.72 9.69
CA LEU A 418 -6.85 -23.97 10.17
C LEU A 418 -7.04 -24.25 11.66
N GLU A 419 -6.85 -23.24 12.50
CA GLU A 419 -6.91 -23.35 13.97
C GLU A 419 -7.97 -22.40 14.53
N ASP A 420 -8.89 -22.92 15.34
CA ASP A 420 -9.98 -22.17 15.98
C ASP A 420 -10.80 -21.33 14.97
N CYS A 421 -10.98 -21.86 13.76
CA CYS A 421 -11.66 -21.19 12.66
C CYS A 421 -13.14 -21.58 12.55
N ARG A 422 -13.97 -20.71 11.93
CA ARG A 422 -15.40 -20.96 11.73
C ARG A 422 -15.90 -20.50 10.37
N ARG A 423 -16.79 -21.27 9.73
CA ARG A 423 -17.36 -20.96 8.40
C ARG A 423 -16.26 -20.73 7.35
N ILE A 424 -15.34 -21.68 7.27
CA ILE A 424 -14.30 -21.71 6.24
C ILE A 424 -14.79 -22.57 5.06
N ASN A 425 -14.65 -22.06 3.84
CA ASN A 425 -14.95 -22.79 2.62
C ASN A 425 -13.64 -23.02 1.84
N LEU A 426 -13.01 -24.18 2.03
CA LEU A 426 -11.81 -24.62 1.33
C LEU A 426 -12.19 -25.57 0.19
N THR A 427 -12.00 -25.15 -1.05
CA THR A 427 -12.48 -25.90 -2.23
C THR A 427 -11.50 -25.92 -3.39
N ASN A 428 -11.61 -26.90 -4.30
CA ASN A 428 -10.93 -26.89 -5.61
C ASN A 428 -9.41 -26.63 -5.52
N SER A 429 -8.75 -27.07 -4.46
CA SER A 429 -7.34 -26.73 -4.20
C SER A 429 -6.44 -27.95 -4.41
N THR A 430 -5.19 -27.69 -4.80
CA THR A 430 -4.16 -28.70 -5.05
C THR A 430 -3.07 -28.55 -4.01
N LEU A 431 -2.92 -29.57 -3.16
CA LEU A 431 -1.92 -29.63 -2.11
C LEU A 431 -1.03 -30.84 -2.33
N LEU A 432 0.20 -30.58 -2.75
CA LEU A 432 1.15 -31.58 -3.21
C LEU A 432 2.42 -31.53 -2.37
N ASP A 433 2.92 -32.70 -1.96
CA ASP A 433 4.23 -32.85 -1.31
C ASP A 433 4.38 -31.99 -0.03
N CYS A 434 3.28 -31.87 0.71
CA CYS A 434 3.21 -31.14 1.97
C CYS A 434 3.39 -32.09 3.16
N GLN A 435 4.46 -31.89 3.93
CA GLN A 435 4.85 -32.74 5.05
C GLN A 435 4.77 -31.99 6.41
N PRO A 436 4.52 -32.71 7.53
CA PRO A 436 4.17 -34.13 7.61
C PRO A 436 2.70 -34.44 7.26
N VAL A 437 1.85 -33.42 7.18
CA VAL A 437 0.42 -33.51 6.87
C VAL A 437 0.09 -32.38 5.90
N ALA A 438 -0.76 -32.61 4.90
CA ALA A 438 -1.11 -31.54 3.97
C ALA A 438 -2.07 -30.53 4.59
N ILE A 439 -3.12 -30.99 5.26
CA ILE A 439 -4.15 -30.14 5.87
C ILE A 439 -4.42 -30.53 7.31
N MET A 440 -4.41 -29.56 8.22
CA MET A 440 -4.79 -29.75 9.61
C MET A 440 -5.92 -28.80 10.00
N LEU A 441 -7.01 -29.38 10.52
CA LEU A 441 -8.11 -28.67 11.15
C LEU A 441 -8.02 -28.89 12.66
N HIS A 442 -7.84 -27.81 13.42
CA HIS A 442 -7.85 -27.83 14.87
C HIS A 442 -8.97 -26.93 15.39
N ASN A 443 -9.94 -27.50 16.11
CA ASN A 443 -11.11 -26.78 16.64
C ASN A 443 -11.90 -25.98 15.59
N VAL A 444 -11.94 -26.47 14.35
CA VAL A 444 -12.67 -25.82 13.25
C VAL A 444 -14.16 -26.14 13.34
N THR A 445 -15.03 -25.17 13.04
CA THR A 445 -16.49 -25.37 13.08
C THR A 445 -17.24 -24.90 11.85
N ASP A 446 -18.35 -25.57 11.53
CA ASP A 446 -19.28 -25.21 10.44
C ASP A 446 -18.58 -24.92 9.10
N SER A 447 -17.55 -25.69 8.77
CA SER A 447 -16.66 -25.44 7.63
C SER A 447 -16.73 -26.56 6.60
N ARG A 448 -16.34 -26.27 5.35
CA ARG A 448 -16.34 -27.20 4.24
C ARG A 448 -14.96 -27.32 3.62
N ILE A 449 -14.50 -28.56 3.45
CA ILE A 449 -13.29 -28.94 2.73
C ILE A 449 -13.72 -29.90 1.63
N SER A 450 -13.70 -29.46 0.37
CA SER A 450 -14.12 -30.32 -0.74
C SER A 450 -13.37 -30.13 -2.04
N ASP A 451 -13.51 -31.11 -2.93
CA ASP A 451 -13.01 -31.03 -4.31
C ASP A 451 -11.49 -30.76 -4.39
N CYS A 452 -10.73 -31.12 -3.35
CA CYS A 452 -9.29 -30.92 -3.30
C CYS A 452 -8.52 -32.15 -3.79
N LEU A 453 -7.38 -31.91 -4.46
CA LEU A 453 -6.36 -32.92 -4.74
C LEU A 453 -5.27 -32.84 -3.67
N ILE A 454 -5.11 -33.90 -2.89
CA ILE A 454 -4.16 -33.95 -1.76
C ILE A 454 -3.29 -35.19 -1.88
N ARG A 455 -1.98 -35.00 -2.03
CA ARG A 455 -1.04 -36.08 -2.32
C ARG A 455 0.38 -35.73 -1.87
N ASP A 456 1.11 -36.68 -1.33
CA ASP A 456 2.55 -36.57 -1.05
C ASP A 456 3.26 -37.73 -1.76
N ASP A 457 4.08 -37.42 -2.75
CA ASP A 457 4.88 -38.36 -3.53
C ASP A 457 6.36 -38.37 -3.11
N LEU A 458 6.78 -37.50 -2.18
CA LEU A 458 8.16 -37.47 -1.67
C LEU A 458 8.46 -38.66 -0.74
N LYS A 459 7.44 -39.18 -0.06
CA LYS A 459 7.53 -40.36 0.82
C LYS A 459 6.37 -41.33 0.53
N PRO A 460 6.38 -42.05 -0.60
CA PRO A 460 5.28 -42.89 -1.03
C PRO A 460 4.96 -44.04 -0.06
N GLU A 461 5.92 -44.42 0.80
CA GLU A 461 5.74 -45.39 1.88
C GLU A 461 5.12 -44.81 3.16
N SER A 462 5.04 -43.49 3.27
CA SER A 462 4.47 -42.81 4.43
C SER A 462 2.99 -43.16 4.61
N ARG A 463 2.62 -43.51 5.84
CA ARG A 463 1.22 -43.71 6.24
C ARG A 463 0.65 -42.48 6.97
N ALA A 464 1.32 -41.34 6.86
CA ALA A 464 0.82 -40.11 7.47
C ALA A 464 -0.57 -39.76 6.90
N PRO A 465 -1.50 -39.27 7.74
CA PRO A 465 -2.78 -38.78 7.25
C PRO A 465 -2.56 -37.61 6.28
N ALA A 466 -3.34 -37.59 5.19
CA ALA A 466 -3.34 -36.47 4.26
C ALA A 466 -4.06 -35.25 4.87
N LEU A 467 -5.11 -35.52 5.63
CA LEU A 467 -5.95 -34.53 6.29
C LEU A 467 -6.21 -34.99 7.73
N VAL A 468 -5.96 -34.11 8.69
CA VAL A 468 -6.21 -34.35 10.12
C VAL A 468 -7.27 -33.37 10.63
N VAL A 469 -8.28 -33.89 11.32
CA VAL A 469 -9.28 -33.11 12.06
C VAL A 469 -9.18 -33.46 13.53
N THR A 470 -9.03 -32.44 14.36
CA THR A 470 -9.02 -32.54 15.83
C THR A 470 -9.95 -31.50 16.42
N GLY A 471 -10.89 -31.94 17.25
CA GLY A 471 -11.91 -31.09 17.86
C GLY A 471 -12.86 -30.41 16.86
N GLY A 472 -13.62 -29.44 17.36
CA GLY A 472 -14.61 -28.73 16.56
C GLY A 472 -15.86 -29.58 16.23
N LYS A 473 -16.70 -29.10 15.30
CA LYS A 473 -17.96 -29.76 14.91
C LYS A 473 -18.60 -29.13 13.67
N GLY A 474 -19.49 -29.88 13.02
CA GLY A 474 -20.28 -29.40 11.88
C GLY A 474 -19.46 -29.20 10.61
N ASN A 475 -18.27 -29.82 10.54
CA ASN A 475 -17.42 -29.73 9.36
C ASN A 475 -17.82 -30.78 8.33
N MET A 476 -17.76 -30.42 7.06
CA MET A 476 -17.88 -31.31 5.92
C MET A 476 -16.49 -31.52 5.30
N VAL A 477 -16.04 -32.78 5.22
CA VAL A 477 -14.85 -33.18 4.46
C VAL A 477 -15.34 -34.12 3.37
N VAL A 478 -15.55 -33.60 2.16
CA VAL A 478 -16.29 -34.34 1.11
C VAL A 478 -15.63 -34.26 -0.25
N ASP A 479 -15.78 -35.31 -1.05
CA ASP A 479 -15.41 -35.32 -2.48
C ASP A 479 -13.95 -34.94 -2.79
N ASN A 480 -13.03 -35.23 -1.86
CA ASN A 480 -11.60 -34.98 -2.07
C ASN A 480 -10.91 -36.20 -2.71
N ARG A 481 -9.90 -35.94 -3.54
CA ARG A 481 -8.97 -36.95 -4.05
C ARG A 481 -7.73 -36.99 -3.18
N LEU A 482 -7.56 -38.07 -2.41
CA LEU A 482 -6.51 -38.19 -1.40
C LEU A 482 -5.58 -39.38 -1.69
N VAL A 483 -4.28 -39.21 -1.48
CA VAL A 483 -3.34 -40.31 -1.19
C VAL A 483 -3.03 -40.27 0.30
N GLY A 484 -3.34 -41.35 1.01
CA GLY A 484 -3.40 -41.35 2.48
C GLY A 484 -4.83 -41.29 3.03
N GLN A 485 -4.98 -41.15 4.34
CA GLN A 485 -6.27 -41.20 5.03
C GLN A 485 -6.70 -39.83 5.59
N VAL A 486 -8.01 -39.68 5.80
CA VAL A 486 -8.57 -38.64 6.68
C VAL A 486 -8.56 -39.18 8.11
N SER A 487 -7.87 -38.49 9.01
CA SER A 487 -7.85 -38.82 10.44
C SER A 487 -8.78 -37.89 11.21
N LEU A 488 -9.69 -38.46 12.00
CA LEU A 488 -10.67 -37.75 12.83
C LEU A 488 -10.54 -38.25 14.28
N ASP A 489 -10.60 -37.34 15.25
CA ASP A 489 -10.67 -37.72 16.67
C ASP A 489 -12.11 -38.05 17.13
N ASP A 490 -13.13 -37.33 16.64
CA ASP A 490 -14.55 -37.64 16.86
C ASP A 490 -15.37 -37.63 15.56
N PRO A 491 -15.50 -38.79 14.89
CA PRO A 491 -16.24 -38.90 13.63
C PRO A 491 -17.72 -38.48 13.70
N LYS A 492 -18.35 -38.48 14.89
CA LYS A 492 -19.78 -38.13 15.01
C LYS A 492 -20.02 -36.63 14.86
N ASN A 493 -18.99 -35.81 15.06
CA ASN A 493 -19.09 -34.36 14.98
C ASN A 493 -18.88 -33.81 13.57
N HIS A 494 -18.52 -34.66 12.61
CA HIS A 494 -18.16 -34.26 11.25
C HIS A 494 -18.88 -35.12 10.21
N HIS A 495 -19.17 -34.53 9.05
CA HIS A 495 -19.68 -35.24 7.90
C HIS A 495 -18.51 -35.54 6.95
N VAL A 496 -18.20 -36.81 6.76
CA VAL A 496 -17.08 -37.26 5.92
C VAL A 496 -17.58 -38.31 4.94
N GLU A 497 -17.63 -37.95 3.66
CA GLU A 497 -18.22 -38.77 2.58
C GLU A 497 -17.51 -38.51 1.26
N GLY A 498 -17.57 -39.43 0.30
CA GLY A 498 -17.13 -39.18 -1.09
C GLY A 498 -15.61 -39.03 -1.30
N ASN A 499 -14.80 -39.04 -0.23
CA ASN A 499 -13.34 -38.92 -0.35
C ASN A 499 -12.73 -40.18 -0.96
N TYR A 500 -12.10 -40.04 -2.14
CA TYR A 500 -11.47 -41.14 -2.84
C TYR A 500 -10.00 -41.28 -2.42
N THR A 501 -9.74 -42.32 -1.62
CA THR A 501 -8.41 -42.71 -1.15
C THR A 501 -7.80 -43.75 -2.09
N LYS A 502 -6.51 -43.62 -2.40
CA LYS A 502 -5.72 -44.69 -3.04
C LYS A 502 -4.47 -44.95 -2.24
#